data_AF-A0A3G4ZM29-F1
#
_entry.id   AF-A0A3G4ZM29-F1
#
_cell.length_a   1.000
_cell.length_b   1.000
_cell.length_c   1.000
_cell.angle_alpha   90.00
_cell.angle_beta   90.00
_cell.angle_gamma   90.00
#
_symmetry.space_group_name_H-M   'P 1'
#
loop_
_entity.id
_entity.type
_entity.pdbx_description
1 polymer ?
#
loop_
_entity_poly.entity_id
_entity_poly.type
_entity_poly.pdbx_seq_one_letter_code
_entity_poly.pdbx_strand_id
1 'polypeptide(L)' 'FMTTDFIMPSYGMTIHEMPLFVSSVFISAILMLVSLLLLSRAMTMLLTDRNLNTSFFDT' A
#
# COMPACT_ATOMS: atom_id res chain seq x y z
N PHE A 1 11.38 11.14 7.11
CA PHE A 1 12.38 10.21 6.58
C PHE A 1 12.26 10.13 5.06
N MET A 2 11.26 9.44 4.48
CA MET A 2 11.04 9.41 3.02
C MET A 2 10.84 10.80 2.38
N THR A 3 10.15 11.72 3.06
CA THR A 3 10.00 13.11 2.59
C THR A 3 11.27 13.93 2.76
N THR A 4 12.15 13.56 3.69
CA THR A 4 13.42 14.25 3.94
C THR A 4 14.41 13.97 2.82
N ASP A 5 14.50 12.71 2.37
CA ASP A 5 15.33 12.30 1.22
C ASP A 5 14.87 12.93 -0.10
N PHE A 6 13.57 13.22 -0.26
CA PHE A 6 13.01 13.81 -1.48
C PHE A 6 13.02 15.35 -1.49
N ILE A 7 12.88 15.99 -0.33
CA ILE A 7 12.83 17.47 -0.19
C ILE A 7 14.24 18.07 -0.06
N MET A 8 15.20 17.31 0.48
CA MET A 8 16.61 17.69 0.54
C MET A 8 17.43 16.63 -0.20
N PRO A 9 17.32 16.54 -1.54
CA PRO A 9 18.24 15.68 -2.27
C PRO A 9 19.66 16.19 -1.98
N SER A 10 20.55 15.30 -1.55
CA SER A 10 21.98 15.59 -1.60
C SER A 10 22.29 16.00 -3.05
N TYR A 11 22.64 17.27 -3.25
CA TYR A 11 22.76 17.90 -4.57
C TYR A 11 23.60 17.02 -5.51
N GLY A 12 22.95 16.44 -6.53
CA GLY A 12 23.61 15.57 -7.53
C GLY A 12 23.29 14.06 -7.46
N MET A 13 22.47 13.57 -6.52
CA MET A 13 22.01 12.17 -6.54
C MET A 13 20.82 11.97 -7.48
N THR A 14 20.99 11.10 -8.47
CA THR A 14 19.92 10.61 -9.35
C THR A 14 18.99 9.65 -8.60
N ILE A 15 17.72 9.59 -8.99
CA ILE A 15 16.68 8.76 -8.35
C ILE A 15 17.04 7.26 -8.31
N HIS A 16 17.92 6.81 -9.22
CA HIS A 16 18.46 5.46 -9.27
C HIS A 16 19.57 5.16 -8.24
N GLU A 17 20.26 6.20 -7.76
CA GLU A 17 21.35 6.11 -6.77
C GLU A 17 20.84 6.34 -5.33
N MET A 18 19.52 6.49 -5.17
CA MET A 18 18.90 6.60 -3.84
C MET A 18 19.18 5.32 -3.04
N PRO A 19 19.51 5.45 -1.74
CA PRO A 19 19.90 4.32 -0.92
C PRO A 19 18.84 3.21 -0.94
N LEU A 20 19.28 1.95 -1.02
CA LEU A 20 18.42 0.75 -1.09
C LEU A 20 17.35 0.72 0.01
N PHE A 21 17.59 1.38 1.14
CA PHE A 21 16.62 1.56 2.21
C PHE A 21 15.36 2.31 1.74
N VAL A 22 15.50 3.41 0.98
CA VAL A 22 14.37 4.22 0.51
C VAL A 22 13.56 3.46 -0.55
N SER A 23 14.25 2.78 -1.49
CA SER A 23 13.60 1.93 -2.50
C SER A 23 12.81 0.78 -1.88
N SER A 24 13.36 0.12 -0.84
CA SER A 24 12.67 -0.94 -0.11
C SER A 24 11.42 -0.45 0.63
N VAL A 25 11.49 0.68 1.34
CA VAL A 25 10.33 1.23 2.06
C VAL A 25 9.25 1.72 1.08
N PHE A 26 9.62 2.24 -0.09
CA PHE A 26 8.66 2.63 -1.14
C PHE A 26 7.85 1.44 -1.65
N ILE A 27 8.52 0.34 -1.99
CA ILE A 27 7.87 -0.90 -2.45
C ILE A 27 6.98 -1.48 -1.35
N SER A 28 7.45 -1.48 -0.10
CA SER A 28 6.68 -1.95 1.06
C SER A 28 5.42 -1.11 1.31
N ALA A 29 5.51 0.22 1.20
CA ALA A 29 4.38 1.13 1.36
C ALA A 29 3.29 0.90 0.30
N ILE A 30 3.69 0.69 -0.97
CA ILE A 30 2.75 0.35 -2.04
C ILE A 30 2.08 -1.00 -1.76
N LEU A 31 2.85 -2.01 -1.36
CA LEU A 31 2.33 -3.34 -1.06
C LEU A 31 1.33 -3.30 0.11
N MET A 32 1.63 -2.53 1.16
CA MET A 32 0.74 -2.34 2.31
C MET A 32 -0.55 -1.64 1.92
N LEU A 33 -0.48 -0.58 1.08
CA LEU A 33 -1.65 0.14 0.59
C LEU A 33 -2.60 -0.76 -0.21
N VAL A 34 -2.04 -1.56 -1.12
CA VAL A 34 -2.82 -2.52 -1.93
C VAL A 34 -3.40 -3.62 -1.04
N SER A 35 -2.62 -4.15 -0.08
CA SER A 35 -3.09 -5.16 0.87
C SER A 35 -4.22 -4.63 1.75
N LEU A 36 -4.13 -3.39 2.22
CA LEU A 36 -5.15 -2.74 3.03
C LEU A 36 -6.46 -2.56 2.24
N LEU A 37 -6.36 -2.16 0.97
CA LEU A 37 -7.54 -2.01 0.10
C LEU A 37 -8.24 -3.37 -0.13
N LEU A 38 -7.47 -4.42 -0.39
CA LEU A 38 -7.99 -5.78 -0.58
C LEU A 38 -8.65 -6.31 0.71
N LEU A 39 -8.03 -6.09 1.86
CA LEU A 39 -8.58 -6.50 3.15
C LEU A 39 -9.87 -5.74 3.48
N SER A 40 -9.90 -4.43 3.28
CA SER A 40 -11.10 -3.61 3.50
C SER A 40 -12.26 -4.03 2.60
N ARG A 41 -11.96 -4.36 1.33
CA ARG A 41 -12.95 -4.90 0.38
C ARG A 41 -13.49 -6.26 0.83
N ALA A 42 -12.62 -7.16 1.29
CA ALA A 42 -13.04 -8.46 1.80
C ALA A 42 -13.93 -8.34 3.05
N MET A 43 -13.57 -7.44 3.99
CA MET A 43 -14.35 -7.20 5.21
C MET A 43 -15.73 -6.63 4.92
N THR A 44 -15.83 -5.67 3.99
CA THR A 44 -17.13 -5.07 3.60
C THR A 44 -18.00 -6.07 2.84
N MET A 45 -17.44 -6.92 1.99
CA MET A 45 -18.16 -8.04 1.37
C MET A 45 -18.63 -9.07 2.40
N LEU A 46 -17.82 -9.40 3.41
CA LEU A 46 -18.21 -10.29 4.50
C LEU A 46 -19.31 -9.68 5.38
N LEU A 47 -19.24 -8.38 5.67
CA LEU A 47 -20.29 -7.68 6.42
C LEU A 47 -21.58 -7.56 5.59
N THR A 48 -21.49 -7.32 4.27
CA THR A 48 -22.63 -7.27 3.35
C THR A 48 -23.29 -8.65 3.20
N ASP A 49 -22.50 -9.72 3.11
CA ASP A 49 -22.96 -11.11 3.11
C ASP A 49 -23.76 -11.43 4.39
N ARG A 50 -23.23 -11.03 5.55
CA ARG A 50 -23.88 -11.24 6.86
C ARG A 50 -25.08 -10.35 7.13
N ASN A 51 -25.12 -9.12 6.61
CA ASN A 51 -26.12 -8.11 7.00
C ASN A 51 -27.20 -7.88 5.92
N LEU A 52 -26.89 -8.10 4.65
CA LEU A 52 -27.77 -7.81 3.51
C LEU A 52 -28.22 -9.06 2.74
N ASN A 53 -27.97 -10.28 3.28
CA ASN A 53 -28.32 -11.56 2.64
C ASN A 53 -27.86 -11.65 1.16
N THR A 54 -26.75 -10.99 0.81
CA THR A 54 -26.19 -11.06 -0.54
C THR A 54 -25.19 -12.21 -0.58
N SER A 55 -25.46 -13.27 -1.35
CA SER A 55 -24.47 -14.32 -1.56
C SER A 55 -23.36 -13.83 -2.50
N PHE A 56 -22.22 -13.41 -1.93
CA PHE A 56 -20.99 -13.16 -2.70
C PHE A 56 -19.98 -14.31 -2.58
N PHE A 57 -20.07 -15.14 -1.53
CA PHE A 57 -19.15 -16.25 -1.25
C PHE A 57 -19.81 -17.64 -1.31
N ASP A 58 -21.13 -17.71 -1.54
CA ASP A 58 -21.86 -18.98 -1.68
C ASP A 58 -22.16 -19.20 -3.18
N THR A 59 -21.23 -19.91 -3.82
CA THR A 59 -21.47 -20.65 -5.07
C THR A 59 -22.41 -21.80 -4.86
#